data_AF-A0AAD7UC00-F1
#
_entry.id   AF-A0AAD7UC00-F1
#
_cell.length_a   1.000
_cell.length_b   1.000
_cell.length_c   1.000
_cell.angle_alpha   90.00
_cell.angle_beta   90.00
_cell.angle_gamma   90.00
#
_symmetry.space_group_name_H-M   'P 1'
#
loop_
_entity.id
_entity.type
_entity.pdbx_description
1 polymer ?
#
loop_
_entity_poly.entity_id
_entity_poly.type
_entity_poly.pdbx_seq_one_letter_code
_entity_poly.pdbx_strand_id
1 'polypeptide(L)'
;MNALPDFFPLAPKACAKPAAAFFDCFSEKGNQHTQSDPDAGAKGLAECAQTLAAYEQCMTRWRRKTPQPPLYRVPEEYRSSVSSSPQ
;
A
#
# COMPACT_ATOMS: atom_id res chain seq x y z
N MET A 1 0.11 -4.51 -16.22
CA MET A 1 0.47 -4.84 -14.82
C MET A 1 0.13 -3.61 -13.99
N ASN A 2 -0.97 -3.65 -13.22
CA ASN A 2 -1.28 -2.58 -12.26
C ASN A 2 -0.44 -2.83 -11.01
N ALA A 3 0.68 -2.13 -10.87
CA ALA A 3 1.56 -2.25 -9.72
C ALA A 3 1.22 -1.17 -8.68
N LEU A 4 1.42 -1.49 -7.40
CA LEU A 4 1.33 -0.51 -6.33
C LEU A 4 2.49 0.50 -6.44
N PRO A 5 2.25 1.78 -6.11
CA PRO A 5 3.30 2.78 -6.12
C PRO A 5 4.32 2.53 -5.00
N ASP A 6 5.56 2.93 -5.21
CA ASP A 6 6.68 2.73 -4.25
C ASP A 6 6.45 3.35 -2.86
N PHE A 7 5.56 4.34 -2.73
CA PHE A 7 5.19 4.92 -1.43
C PHE A 7 4.09 4.15 -0.70
N PHE A 8 3.48 3.12 -1.30
CA PHE A 8 2.51 2.28 -0.61
C PHE A 8 3.19 1.54 0.55
N PRO A 9 2.56 1.38 1.73
CA PRO A 9 1.19 1.77 2.11
C PRO A 9 1.07 3.11 2.88
N LEU A 10 1.96 4.07 2.65
CA LEU A 10 2.00 5.32 3.43
C LEU A 10 0.74 6.19 3.25
N ALA A 11 0.20 6.70 4.35
CA ALA A 11 -0.98 7.60 4.35
C ALA A 11 -0.70 8.89 5.16
N PRO A 12 0.13 9.81 4.65
CA PRO A 12 0.42 11.06 5.35
C PRO A 12 -0.88 11.87 5.54
N LYS A 13 -0.98 12.64 6.62
CA LYS A 13 -2.18 13.45 6.93
C LYS A 13 -2.65 14.32 5.75
N ALA A 14 -1.71 14.83 4.95
CA ALA A 14 -1.99 15.62 3.75
C ALA A 14 -2.73 14.83 2.64
N CYS A 15 -2.55 13.51 2.58
CA CYS A 15 -3.18 12.61 1.62
C CYS A 15 -4.14 11.60 2.26
N ALA A 16 -4.54 11.80 3.52
CA ALA A 16 -5.36 10.85 4.26
C ALA A 16 -6.71 10.56 3.58
N LYS A 17 -7.36 11.59 3.00
CA LYS A 17 -8.65 11.43 2.30
C LYS A 17 -8.55 10.54 1.05
N PRO A 18 -7.70 10.84 0.05
CA PRO A 18 -7.57 9.97 -1.12
C PRO A 18 -6.96 8.60 -0.78
N ALA A 19 -6.10 8.53 0.23
CA ALA A 19 -5.56 7.26 0.73
C ALA A 19 -6.67 6.37 1.32
N ALA A 20 -7.50 6.91 2.21
CA ALA A 20 -8.62 6.17 2.81
C ALA A 20 -9.59 5.65 1.74
N ALA A 21 -9.97 6.49 0.76
CA ALA A 21 -10.83 6.06 -0.33
C ALA A 21 -10.27 4.87 -1.12
N PHE A 22 -8.96 4.87 -1.38
CA PHE A 22 -8.30 3.74 -2.04
C PHE A 22 -8.25 2.50 -1.13
N PHE A 23 -7.86 2.65 0.13
CA PHE A 23 -7.74 1.52 1.05
C PHE A 23 -9.09 0.88 1.35
N ASP A 24 -10.16 1.65 1.59
CA ASP A 24 -11.51 1.11 1.76
C ASP A 24 -11.96 0.33 0.51
N CYS A 25 -11.77 0.90 -0.68
CA CYS A 25 -12.11 0.22 -1.92
C CYS A 25 -11.32 -1.09 -2.07
N PHE A 26 -10.01 -1.05 -1.85
CA PHE A 26 -9.16 -2.21 -2.00
C PHE A 26 -9.43 -3.29 -0.94
N SER A 27 -9.74 -2.90 0.29
CA SER A 27 -10.13 -3.83 1.35
C SER A 27 -11.45 -4.54 1.06
N GLU A 28 -12.36 -3.91 0.33
CA GLU A 28 -13.61 -4.55 -0.09
C GLU A 28 -13.42 -5.39 -1.37
N LYS A 29 -12.83 -4.83 -2.43
CA LYS A 29 -12.74 -5.45 -3.76
C LYS A 29 -11.56 -6.40 -3.95
N GLY A 30 -10.47 -6.16 -3.22
CA GLY A 30 -9.26 -6.99 -3.25
C GLY A 30 -9.31 -8.19 -2.30
N ASN A 31 -10.42 -8.37 -1.57
CA ASN A 31 -10.55 -9.44 -0.60
C ASN A 31 -10.94 -10.77 -1.25
N GLN A 32 -10.33 -11.86 -0.78
CA GLN A 32 -10.63 -13.21 -1.22
C GLN A 32 -11.81 -13.77 -0.42
N HIS A 33 -13.02 -13.31 -0.76
CA HIS A 33 -14.23 -13.87 -0.18
C HIS A 33 -14.44 -15.30 -0.72
N THR A 34 -14.32 -16.30 0.16
CA THR A 34 -14.71 -17.73 -0.02
C THR A 34 -13.89 -18.64 -0.94
N GLN A 35 -13.28 -18.15 -2.03
CA GLN A 35 -12.41 -18.98 -2.88
C GLN A 35 -11.07 -18.28 -3.04
N SER A 36 -9.97 -19.04 -2.92
CA SER A 36 -8.62 -18.52 -3.11
C SER A 36 -8.43 -18.14 -4.58
N ASP A 37 -8.87 -16.93 -4.94
CA ASP A 37 -8.70 -16.34 -6.26
C ASP A 37 -7.33 -15.66 -6.29
N PRO A 38 -6.32 -16.26 -6.97
CA PRO A 38 -4.97 -15.70 -6.99
C PRO A 38 -4.92 -14.31 -7.63
N ASP A 39 -5.92 -13.96 -8.43
CA ASP A 39 -6.06 -12.68 -9.11
C ASP A 39 -6.90 -11.65 -8.34
N ALA A 40 -7.42 -11.96 -7.14
CA ALA A 40 -8.30 -11.05 -6.39
C ALA A 40 -7.65 -9.69 -6.14
N GLY A 41 -6.35 -9.68 -5.79
CA GLY A 41 -5.60 -8.44 -5.61
C GLY A 41 -5.48 -7.63 -6.92
N ALA A 42 -5.20 -8.28 -8.04
CA ALA A 42 -5.09 -7.61 -9.33
C ALA A 42 -6.44 -7.05 -9.81
N LYS A 43 -7.52 -7.80 -9.58
CA LYS A 43 -8.91 -7.38 -9.86
C LYS A 43 -9.30 -6.19 -8.97
N GLY A 44 -9.03 -6.28 -7.67
CA GLY A 44 -9.26 -5.17 -6.73
C GLY A 44 -8.51 -3.90 -7.12
N LEU A 45 -7.25 -4.01 -7.57
CA LEU A 45 -6.50 -2.85 -8.08
C LEU A 45 -7.10 -2.28 -9.37
N ALA A 46 -7.66 -3.12 -10.24
CA ALA A 46 -8.32 -2.68 -11.46
C ALA A 46 -9.65 -1.96 -11.14
N GLU A 47 -10.46 -2.51 -10.23
CA GLU A 47 -11.72 -1.90 -9.79
C GLU A 47 -11.50 -0.57 -9.04
N CYS A 48 -10.44 -0.50 -8.23
CA CYS A 48 -10.09 0.67 -7.44
C CYS A 48 -9.11 1.62 -8.15
N ALA A 49 -8.92 1.49 -9.47
CA ALA A 49 -7.92 2.26 -10.24
C ALA A 49 -8.13 3.78 -10.14
N GLN A 50 -9.38 4.24 -10.07
CA GLN A 50 -9.69 5.67 -9.94
C GLN A 50 -9.25 6.23 -8.59
N THR A 51 -9.56 5.52 -7.50
CA THR A 51 -9.13 5.90 -6.14
C THR A 51 -7.62 5.78 -5.98
N LEU A 52 -7.00 4.77 -6.61
CA LEU A 52 -5.55 4.59 -6.65
C LEU A 52 -4.88 5.79 -7.33
N ALA A 53 -5.36 6.21 -8.51
CA ALA A 53 -4.79 7.36 -9.21
C ALA A 53 -4.88 8.67 -8.41
N ALA A 54 -5.97 8.88 -7.66
CA ALA A 54 -6.12 10.04 -6.78
C ALA A 54 -5.13 10.02 -5.60
N TYR A 55 -4.97 8.85 -4.98
CA TYR A 55 -3.95 8.62 -3.95
C TYR A 55 -2.54 8.86 -4.52
N GLU A 56 -2.24 8.31 -5.69
CA GLU A 56 -0.93 8.45 -6.33
C GLU A 56 -0.58 9.89 -6.67
N GLN A 57 -1.54 10.66 -7.20
CA GLN A 57 -1.34 12.08 -7.48
C GLN A 57 -1.03 12.87 -6.21
N CYS A 58 -1.75 12.62 -5.12
CA CYS A 58 -1.50 13.30 -3.85
C CYS A 58 -0.11 12.94 -3.31
N MET A 59 0.21 11.65 -3.26
CA MET A 59 1.48 11.15 -2.74
C MET A 59 2.68 11.62 -3.55
N THR A 60 2.56 11.67 -4.88
CA THR A 60 3.60 12.21 -5.77
C THR A 60 3.86 13.68 -5.46
N ARG A 61 2.81 14.48 -5.23
CA ARG A 61 2.95 15.89 -4.85
C ARG A 61 3.55 16.05 -3.45
N TRP A 62 3.14 15.20 -2.51
CA TRP A 62 3.64 15.21 -1.14
C TRP A 62 5.13 14.85 -1.10
N ARG A 63 5.56 13.78 -1.78
CA ARG A 63 6.98 13.38 -1.86
C ARG A 63 7.88 14.43 -2.51
N ARG A 64 7.38 15.19 -3.49
CA ARG A 64 8.15 16.32 -4.05
C ARG A 64 8.42 17.43 -3.05
N LYS A 65 7.54 17.59 -2.05
CA LYS A 65 7.62 18.66 -1.04
C LYS A 65 8.22 18.19 0.28
N THR A 66 8.30 16.88 0.50
CA THR A 66 8.78 16.29 1.75
C THR A 66 9.96 15.39 1.45
N PRO A 67 11.19 15.76 1.86
CA PRO A 67 12.33 14.86 1.76
C PRO A 67 12.03 13.61 2.58
N GLN A 68 12.12 12.45 1.93
CA GLN A 68 11.98 11.17 2.62
C GLN A 68 13.17 11.02 3.57
N PRO A 69 12.95 10.65 4.85
CA PRO A 69 14.08 10.36 5.72
C PRO A 69 14.90 9.22 5.09
N PRO A 70 16.23 9.23 5.27
CA PRO A 70 17.05 8.12 4.80
C PRO A 70 16.48 6.82 5.38
N LEU A 71 16.33 5.79 4.53
CA LEU A 71 15.85 4.50 4.97
C LEU A 71 16.81 3.96 6.03
N TYR A 72 16.39 4.02 7.30
CA TYR A 72 17.17 3.47 8.40
C TYR A 72 17.17 1.95 8.26
N ARG A 73 18.33 1.38 7.96
CA ARG A 73 18.50 -0.07 7.90
C ARG A 73 18.41 -0.60 9.33
N VAL A 74 17.42 -1.45 9.60
CA VAL A 74 17.37 -2.17 10.87
C VAL A 74 18.67 -2.98 11.04
N PRO A 75 19.25 -3.03 12.27
CA PRO A 75 20.36 -3.93 12.56
C PRO A 75 20.02 -5.37 12.16
N GLU A 76 21.00 -6.10 11.61
CA GLU A 76 20.80 -7.49 11.14
C GLU A 76 20.32 -8.43 12.25
N GLU A 77 20.70 -8.16 13.49
CA GLU A 77 20.25 -8.88 14.69
C GLU A 77 18.72 -8.87 14.84
N TYR A 78 18.06 -7.76 14.50
CA TYR A 78 16.59 -7.66 14.54
C TYR A 78 15.92 -8.28 13.31
N ARG A 79 16.64 -8.39 12.17
CA ARG A 79 16.09 -9.00 10.95
C ARG A 79 15.88 -10.51 11.11
N SER A 80 16.71 -11.15 11.92
CA SER A 80 16.75 -12.61 12.08
C SER A 80 15.77 -13.15 13.14
N SER A 81 15.17 -12.30 13.97
CA SER A 81 14.28 -12.72 15.06
C SER A 81 12.82 -12.96 14.62
N VAL A 82 12.42 -12.50 13.42
CA VAL A 82 11.07 -12.70 12.86
C VAL A 82 10.91 -14.08 12.18
N SER A 83 11.93 -14.94 12.21
CA SER A 83 11.81 -16.33 11.74
C SER A 83 11.27 -17.31 12.80
N SER A 84 11.04 -16.86 14.04
CA SER A 84 10.65 -17.73 15.15
C SER A 84 9.33 -17.29 15.78
N SER A 85 8.24 -17.31 15.01
CA SER A 85 6.91 -17.54 15.60
C SER A 85 6.53 -19.00 15.35
N PRO A 86 6.31 -19.82 16.40
CA PRO A 86 5.79 -21.16 16.23
C PRO A 86 4.38 -21.09 15.60
N GLN A 87 4.17 -21.98 14.63
CA GLN A 87 2.86 -22.23 13.99
C GLN A 87 1.81 -22.69 15.00
#